data_AF-A0AAW1NNK6-F1
#
_entry.id   AF-A0AAW1NNK6-F1
#
_cell.length_a   1.000
_cell.length_b   1.000
_cell.length_c   1.000
_cell.angle_alpha   90.00
_cell.angle_beta   90.00
_cell.angle_gamma   90.00
#
_symmetry.space_group_name_H-M   'P 1'
#
loop_
_entity.id
_entity.type
_entity.pdbx_description
1 polymer ?
#
loop_
_entity_poly.entity_id
_entity_poly.type
_entity_poly.pdbx_seq_one_letter_code
_entity_poly.pdbx_strand_id
1 'polypeptide(L)'
;MGLYCASKNALEGVSDALRLEMRVHGIRVVTVRPGPINTPIWDKGRQAGAVEGSGDWHAYDNTAFKNTMVSGKAQMELFIGNSRNMKQPEDVAAVVLKAATVKTPKAHYVCCGNWVENWVLPNIFPTRMVDGKICQLFGIRRPQAQRGAAKEHVN
;
A
#
# COMPACT_ATOMS: atom_id res chain seq x y z
N MET A 1 -7.97 -0.36 0.70
CA MET A 1 -6.63 -0.51 0.08
C MET A 1 -6.66 -0.46 -1.45
N GLY A 2 -7.52 -1.23 -2.14
CA GLY A 2 -7.52 -1.30 -3.62
C GLY A 2 -7.57 0.05 -4.36
N LEU A 3 -8.53 0.92 -4.03
CA LEU A 3 -8.66 2.24 -4.69
C LEU A 3 -7.44 3.14 -4.46
N TYR A 4 -6.91 3.18 -3.23
CA TYR A 4 -5.70 3.94 -2.92
C TYR A 4 -4.50 3.44 -3.75
N CYS A 5 -4.28 2.12 -3.80
CA CYS A 5 -3.22 1.52 -4.59
C CYS A 5 -3.39 1.84 -6.09
N ALA A 6 -4.61 1.74 -6.61
CA ALA A 6 -4.91 2.07 -8.00
C ALA A 6 -4.59 3.54 -8.31
N SER A 7 -5.05 4.49 -7.47
CA SER A 7 -4.77 5.91 -7.66
C SER A 7 -3.28 6.24 -7.61
N LYS A 8 -2.53 5.64 -6.67
CA LYS A 8 -1.09 5.89 -6.55
C LYS A 8 -0.29 5.24 -7.68
N ASN A 9 -0.71 4.09 -8.18
CA ASN A 9 -0.09 3.47 -9.35
C ASN A 9 -0.41 4.23 -10.65
N ALA A 10 -1.64 4.75 -10.78
CA ALA A 10 -2.02 5.60 -11.91
C ALA A 10 -1.18 6.89 -11.92
N LEU A 11 -0.92 7.49 -10.76
CA LEU A 11 -0.06 8.67 -10.64
C LEU A 11 1.36 8.41 -11.14
N GLU A 12 1.93 7.23 -10.87
CA GLU A 12 3.25 6.84 -11.39
C GLU A 12 3.23 6.75 -12.93
N GLY A 13 2.23 6.06 -13.50
CA GLY A 13 2.10 5.92 -14.95
C GLY A 13 1.95 7.26 -15.67
N VAL A 14 1.10 8.15 -15.14
CA VAL A 14 0.93 9.51 -15.67
C VAL A 14 2.22 10.31 -15.56
N SER A 15 2.95 10.19 -14.45
CA SER A 15 4.21 10.92 -14.26
C SER A 15 5.31 10.45 -15.21
N ASP A 16 5.36 9.15 -15.51
CA ASP A 16 6.33 8.60 -16.47
C ASP A 16 6.02 9.01 -17.92
N ALA A 17 4.75 9.08 -18.30
CA ALA A 17 4.34 9.63 -19.60
C ALA A 17 4.73 11.11 -19.72
N LEU A 18 4.36 11.93 -18.73
CA LEU A 18 4.70 13.35 -18.69
C LEU A 18 6.20 13.59 -18.73
N ARG A 19 7.01 12.72 -18.11
CA ARG A 19 8.47 12.82 -18.14
C ARG A 19 9.03 12.72 -19.55
N LEU A 20 8.39 11.99 -20.46
CA LEU A 20 8.79 11.90 -21.86
C LEU A 20 8.24 13.07 -22.67
N GLU A 21 6.95 13.38 -22.51
CA GLU A 21 6.27 14.47 -23.22
C GLU A 21 6.92 15.82 -22.94
N MET A 22 7.29 16.09 -21.69
CA MET A 22 7.86 17.36 -21.26
C MET A 22 9.34 17.54 -21.64
N ARG A 23 10.01 16.51 -22.18
CA ARG A 23 11.43 16.62 -22.59
C ARG A 23 11.63 17.70 -23.64
N VAL A 24 10.67 17.87 -24.55
CA VAL A 24 10.74 18.89 -25.62
C VAL A 24 10.70 20.32 -25.07
N HIS A 25 10.16 20.50 -23.87
CA HIS A 25 10.08 21.79 -23.18
C HIS A 25 11.25 22.02 -22.21
N GLY A 26 12.20 21.09 -22.11
CA GLY A 26 13.29 21.15 -21.13
C GLY A 26 12.82 21.00 -19.67
N ILE A 27 11.57 20.60 -19.44
CA ILE A 27 11.00 20.41 -18.10
C ILE A 27 11.29 18.98 -17.64
N ARG A 28 11.78 18.84 -16.41
CA ARG A 28 12.11 17.54 -15.79
C ARG A 28 11.01 17.15 -14.82
N VAL A 29 10.38 16.01 -15.05
CA VAL A 29 9.38 15.42 -14.15
C VAL A 29 10.04 14.33 -13.31
N VAL A 30 9.83 14.38 -12.00
CA VAL A 30 10.41 13.47 -11.01
C VAL A 30 9.33 13.04 -10.03
N THR A 31 9.35 11.76 -9.65
CA THR A 31 8.46 11.22 -8.62
C THR A 31 9.22 10.96 -7.32
N VAL A 32 8.58 11.28 -6.21
CA VAL A 32 9.07 10.96 -4.86
C VAL A 32 8.08 9.99 -4.22
N ARG A 33 8.59 8.84 -3.81
CA ARG A 33 7.84 7.75 -3.19
C ARG A 33 8.12 7.76 -1.68
N PRO A 34 7.31 8.48 -0.89
CA PRO A 34 7.43 8.42 0.56
C PRO A 34 6.92 7.06 1.05
N GLY A 35 7.65 6.48 2.01
CA GLY A 35 7.16 5.37 2.81
C GLY A 35 6.21 5.84 3.90
N PRO A 36 6.00 5.04 4.96
CA PRO A 36 5.31 5.52 6.14
C PRO A 36 6.12 6.64 6.80
N ILE A 37 5.56 7.85 6.79
CA ILE A 37 6.16 9.05 7.38
C ILE A 37 5.40 9.41 8.64
N ASN A 38 6.12 9.76 9.70
CA ASN A 38 5.57 10.22 10.96
C ASN A 38 4.88 11.58 10.77
N THR A 39 3.61 11.55 10.39
CA THR A 39 2.77 12.73 10.21
C THR A 39 1.43 12.52 10.91
N PRO A 40 0.70 13.59 11.26
CA PRO A 40 -0.63 13.47 11.86
C PRO A 40 -1.68 12.79 10.95
N ILE A 41 -1.33 12.40 9.71
CA ILE A 41 -2.25 11.71 8.80
C ILE A 41 -2.72 10.38 9.35
N TRP A 42 -1.91 9.70 10.17
CA TRP A 42 -2.26 8.43 10.80
C TRP A 42 -3.28 8.61 11.92
N ASP A 43 -3.16 9.71 12.68
CA ASP A 43 -4.13 10.11 13.71
C ASP A 43 -5.44 10.55 13.09
N LYS A 44 -5.39 11.32 12.01
CA LYS A 44 -6.58 11.66 11.21
C LYS A 44 -7.20 10.41 10.58
N GLY A 45 -6.40 9.44 10.16
CA GLY A 45 -6.88 8.14 9.67
C GLY A 45 -7.61 7.36 10.75
N ARG A 46 -7.13 7.40 12.01
CA ARG A 46 -7.87 6.87 13.17
C ARG A 46 -9.20 7.61 13.37
N GLN A 47 -9.16 8.93 13.52
CA GLN A 47 -10.34 9.76 13.83
C GLN A 47 -11.39 9.77 12.71
N ALA A 48 -10.96 9.81 11.45
CA ALA A 48 -11.84 9.70 10.29
C ALA A 48 -12.26 8.24 10.03
N GLY A 49 -11.86 7.31 10.90
CA GLY A 49 -12.27 5.91 10.92
C GLY A 49 -11.76 5.04 9.78
N ALA A 50 -10.73 5.50 9.06
CA ALA A 50 -9.92 4.66 8.17
C ALA A 50 -9.07 3.63 8.93
N VAL A 51 -8.82 3.86 10.23
CA VAL A 51 -8.16 2.92 11.14
C VAL A 51 -9.10 2.52 12.30
N GLU A 52 -10.07 3.37 12.67
CA GLU A 52 -10.94 3.14 13.82
C GLU A 52 -12.40 2.75 13.50
N GLY A 53 -12.86 2.81 12.25
CA GLY A 53 -14.21 2.32 11.89
C GLY A 53 -15.32 3.33 11.92
N SER A 54 -15.16 4.41 11.17
CA SER A 54 -16.27 5.32 10.83
C SER A 54 -17.12 4.76 9.69
N GLY A 55 -16.58 3.81 8.93
CA GLY A 55 -17.38 2.82 8.26
C GLY A 55 -17.65 1.72 9.26
N ASP A 56 -18.92 1.44 9.51
CA ASP A 56 -19.39 0.34 10.34
C ASP A 56 -18.59 -0.93 9.97
N TRP A 57 -17.57 -1.34 10.74
CA TRP A 57 -16.76 -2.52 10.37
C TRP A 57 -17.62 -3.78 10.35
N HIS A 58 -18.76 -3.73 11.06
CA HIS A 58 -19.85 -4.69 10.99
C HIS A 58 -20.44 -4.82 9.57
N ALA A 59 -20.27 -3.83 8.69
CA ALA A 59 -20.63 -3.94 7.27
C ALA A 59 -19.91 -5.12 6.57
N TYR A 60 -18.77 -5.56 7.10
CA TYR A 60 -18.03 -6.72 6.58
C TYR A 60 -18.27 -8.01 7.38
N ASP A 61 -19.04 -7.99 8.47
CA ASP A 61 -19.22 -9.15 9.35
C ASP A 61 -19.85 -10.36 8.66
N ASN A 62 -20.72 -10.11 7.68
CA ASN A 62 -21.38 -11.15 6.89
C ASN A 62 -20.71 -11.37 5.53
N THR A 63 -19.48 -10.88 5.34
CA THR A 63 -18.75 -10.98 4.08
C THR A 63 -17.50 -11.86 4.22
N ALA A 64 -16.98 -12.34 3.09
CA ALA A 64 -15.73 -13.10 3.04
C ALA A 64 -14.51 -12.29 3.57
N PHE A 65 -14.64 -10.97 3.72
CA PHE A 65 -13.56 -10.08 4.13
C PHE A 65 -13.49 -9.81 5.63
N LYS A 66 -14.42 -10.35 6.45
CA LYS A 66 -14.42 -10.14 7.91
C LYS A 66 -13.04 -10.36 8.53
N ASN A 67 -12.47 -11.54 8.30
CA ASN A 67 -11.17 -11.92 8.86
C ASN A 67 -10.03 -11.05 8.33
N THR A 68 -10.12 -10.63 7.06
CA THR A 68 -9.16 -9.72 6.43
C THR A 68 -9.21 -8.33 7.06
N MET A 69 -10.39 -7.82 7.37
CA MET A 69 -10.54 -6.50 7.99
C MET A 69 -10.04 -6.50 9.44
N VAL A 70 -10.35 -7.54 10.23
CA VAL A 70 -9.85 -7.67 11.61
C VAL A 70 -8.32 -7.80 11.63
N SER A 71 -7.76 -8.67 10.79
CA SER A 71 -6.31 -8.87 10.69
C SER A 71 -5.60 -7.62 10.15
N GLY A 72 -6.22 -6.93 9.18
CA GLY A 72 -5.73 -5.69 8.61
C GLY A 72 -5.71 -4.53 9.61
N LYS A 73 -6.71 -4.43 10.48
CA LYS A 73 -6.76 -3.45 11.57
C LYS A 73 -5.61 -3.67 12.56
N ALA A 74 -5.46 -4.91 13.05
CA ALA A 74 -4.39 -5.26 13.98
C ALA A 74 -2.99 -4.97 13.40
N GLN A 75 -2.78 -5.27 12.12
CA GLN A 75 -1.53 -4.94 11.44
C GLN A 75 -1.34 -3.44 11.30
N MET A 76 -2.36 -2.69 10.89
CA MET A 76 -2.26 -1.24 10.77
C MET A 76 -1.94 -0.57 12.12
N GLU A 77 -2.55 -1.03 13.22
CA GLU A 77 -2.23 -0.55 14.57
C GLU A 77 -0.78 -0.86 14.97
N LEU A 78 -0.27 -2.05 14.66
CA LEU A 78 1.13 -2.39 14.85
C LEU A 78 2.05 -1.50 14.00
N PHE A 79 1.71 -1.27 12.73
CA PHE A 79 2.48 -0.41 11.83
C PHE A 79 2.51 1.04 12.31
N ILE A 80 1.38 1.59 12.78
CA ILE A 80 1.28 2.96 13.31
C ILE A 80 1.98 3.07 14.65
N GLY A 81 1.80 2.09 15.55
CA GLY A 81 2.46 2.03 16.86
C GLY A 81 3.97 1.86 16.78
N ASN A 82 4.48 1.30 15.68
CA ASN A 82 5.91 1.18 15.43
C ASN A 82 6.51 2.48 14.84
N SER A 83 6.06 3.64 15.32
CA SER A 83 6.46 4.98 14.84
C SER A 83 7.98 5.21 14.88
N ARG A 84 8.73 4.42 15.66
CA ARG A 84 10.20 4.40 15.70
C ARG A 84 10.87 4.10 14.36
N ASN A 85 10.21 3.34 13.47
CA ASN A 85 10.75 3.01 12.16
C ASN A 85 10.22 3.92 11.03
N MET A 86 9.35 4.87 11.35
CA MET A 86 8.85 5.84 10.38
C MET A 86 9.86 6.96 10.19
N LYS A 87 10.04 7.38 8.93
CA LYS A 87 10.87 8.54 8.60
C LYS A 87 10.17 9.83 9.00
N GLN A 88 10.95 10.87 9.29
CA GLN A 88 10.38 12.17 9.64
C GLN A 88 10.06 12.98 8.37
N PRO A 89 9.14 13.97 8.43
CA PRO A 89 8.81 14.81 7.28
C PRO A 89 10.02 15.51 6.65
N GLU A 90 11.01 15.84 7.48
CA GLU A 90 12.26 16.48 7.07
C GLU A 90 13.07 15.58 6.12
N ASP A 91 13.02 14.26 6.29
CA ASP A 91 13.67 13.31 5.37
C ASP A 91 13.09 13.43 3.96
N VAL A 92 11.76 13.54 3.86
CA VAL A 92 11.08 13.71 2.56
C VAL A 92 11.41 15.09 1.97
N ALA A 93 11.40 16.14 2.79
CA ALA A 93 11.75 17.49 2.36
C ALA A 93 13.18 17.54 1.80
N ALA A 94 14.13 16.87 2.45
CA ALA A 94 15.52 16.77 1.98
C ALA A 94 15.61 16.07 0.62
N VAL A 95 14.82 15.01 0.39
CA VAL A 95 14.76 14.32 -0.92
C VAL A 95 14.17 15.22 -2.00
N VAL A 96 13.09 15.96 -1.70
CA VAL A 96 12.48 16.92 -2.63
C VAL A 96 13.45 18.03 -2.98
N LEU A 97 14.14 18.61 -1.99
CA LEU A 97 15.17 19.62 -2.20
C LEU A 97 16.27 19.09 -3.11
N LYS A 98 16.79 17.89 -2.82
CA LYS A 98 17.79 17.23 -3.66
C LYS A 98 17.33 17.02 -5.10
N ALA A 99 16.08 16.58 -5.29
CA ALA A 99 15.51 16.36 -6.62
C ALA A 99 15.39 17.68 -7.42
N ALA A 100 15.09 18.79 -6.75
CA ALA A 100 14.99 20.10 -7.36
C ALA A 100 16.36 20.71 -7.72
N THR A 101 17.39 20.53 -6.88
CA THR A 101 18.69 21.19 -7.04
C THR A 101 19.66 20.47 -7.97
N VAL A 102 19.57 19.14 -8.10
CA VAL A 102 20.56 18.38 -8.88
C VAL A 102 20.45 18.63 -10.40
N LYS A 103 21.60 18.68 -11.09
CA LYS A 103 21.66 18.91 -12.54
C LYS A 103 21.00 17.78 -13.35
N THR A 104 21.10 16.54 -12.89
CA THR A 104 20.54 15.34 -13.54
C THR A 104 19.79 14.49 -12.51
N PRO A 105 18.51 14.80 -12.22
CA PRO A 105 17.73 14.07 -11.23
C PRO A 105 17.37 12.68 -11.74
N LYS A 106 17.30 11.72 -10.81
CA LYS A 106 16.72 10.40 -11.06
C LYS A 106 15.21 10.55 -11.31
N ALA A 107 14.64 9.67 -12.12
CA ALA A 107 13.20 9.66 -12.39
C ALA A 107 12.36 9.36 -11.12
N HIS A 108 12.89 8.51 -10.23
CA HIS A 108 12.21 8.08 -9.02
C HIS A 108 13.16 8.16 -7.82
N TYR A 109 12.68 8.77 -6.74
CA TYR A 109 13.34 8.77 -5.44
C TYR A 109 12.46 8.02 -4.43
N VAL A 110 13.05 7.08 -3.71
CA VAL A 110 12.36 6.31 -2.66
C VAL A 110 12.81 6.84 -1.30
N CYS A 111 11.85 7.24 -0.48
CA CYS A 111 12.06 7.73 0.87
C CYS A 111 11.35 6.80 1.86
N CYS A 112 11.77 5.53 1.90
CA CYS A 112 11.26 4.50 2.81
C CYS A 112 12.39 4.02 3.73
N GLY A 113 12.08 3.72 4.99
CA GLY A 113 12.87 2.75 5.76
C GLY A 113 12.79 1.37 5.10
N ASN A 114 13.89 0.63 5.03
CA ASN A 114 13.99 -0.71 4.43
C ASN A 114 13.49 -0.84 2.98
N TRP A 115 14.01 -0.01 2.07
CA TRP A 115 13.64 -0.04 0.64
C TRP A 115 13.86 -1.41 -0.05
N VAL A 116 14.84 -2.19 0.41
CA VAL A 116 15.12 -3.55 -0.11
C VAL A 116 13.96 -4.49 0.22
N GLU A 117 13.44 -4.43 1.44
CA GLU A 117 12.41 -5.34 1.94
C GLU A 117 11.04 -5.05 1.30
N ASN A 118 10.71 -3.76 1.17
CA ASN A 118 9.40 -3.31 0.70
C ASN A 118 9.29 -3.10 -0.82
N TRP A 119 10.40 -2.96 -1.55
CA TRP A 119 10.38 -2.65 -2.98
C TRP A 119 11.18 -3.62 -3.85
N VAL A 120 12.26 -4.21 -3.33
CA VAL A 120 13.12 -5.12 -4.12
C VAL A 120 12.66 -6.57 -4.01
N LEU A 121 12.39 -7.08 -2.80
CA LEU A 121 11.95 -8.47 -2.62
C LEU A 121 10.66 -8.80 -3.40
N PRO A 122 9.60 -7.96 -3.38
CA PRO A 122 8.36 -8.29 -4.10
C PRO A 122 8.53 -8.33 -5.63
N ASN A 123 9.51 -7.60 -6.17
CA ASN A 123 9.79 -7.55 -7.60
C ASN A 123 10.72 -8.69 -8.09
N ILE A 124 11.39 -9.41 -7.18
CA ILE A 124 12.26 -10.55 -7.49
C ILE A 124 11.53 -11.88 -7.33
N PHE A 125 10.56 -11.96 -6.40
CA PHE A 125 9.80 -13.19 -6.18
C PHE A 125 8.66 -13.36 -7.19
N PRO A 126 8.34 -14.61 -7.61
CA PRO A 126 7.16 -14.89 -8.40
C PRO A 126 5.88 -14.38 -7.71
N THR A 127 5.01 -13.71 -8.47
CA THR A 127 3.77 -13.08 -7.97
C THR A 127 2.94 -14.05 -7.13
N ARG A 128 2.82 -15.32 -7.55
CA ARG A 128 2.07 -16.35 -6.80
C ARG A 128 2.58 -16.59 -5.39
N MET A 129 3.89 -16.48 -5.16
CA MET A 129 4.49 -16.70 -3.84
C MET A 129 4.26 -15.49 -2.92
N VAL A 130 4.38 -14.29 -3.47
CA VAL A 130 4.10 -13.04 -2.76
C VAL A 130 2.61 -13.00 -2.38
N ASP A 131 1.73 -13.28 -3.33
CA ASP A 131 0.28 -13.34 -3.11
C ASP A 131 -0.08 -14.40 -2.07
N GLY A 132 0.54 -15.57 -2.11
CA GLY A 132 0.34 -16.63 -1.12
C GLY A 132 0.68 -16.18 0.30
N LYS A 133 1.85 -15.54 0.49
CA LYS A 133 2.26 -14.98 1.79
C LYS A 133 1.35 -13.85 2.25
N ILE A 134 0.94 -12.95 1.36
CA ILE A 134 0.00 -11.87 1.65
C ILE A 134 -1.36 -12.44 2.06
N CYS A 135 -1.87 -13.43 1.33
CA CYS A 135 -3.13 -14.10 1.66
C CYS A 135 -3.07 -14.78 3.03
N GLN A 136 -1.94 -15.41 3.36
CA GLN A 136 -1.72 -15.99 4.69
C GLN A 136 -1.69 -14.93 5.78
N LEU A 137 -0.94 -13.84 5.57
CA LEU A 137 -0.79 -12.73 6.52
C LEU A 137 -2.12 -12.02 6.79
N PHE A 138 -2.96 -11.85 5.76
CA PHE A 138 -4.27 -11.19 5.87
C PHE A 138 -5.44 -12.16 6.03
N GLY A 139 -5.19 -13.45 6.25
CA GLY A 139 -6.23 -14.45 6.47
C GLY A 139 -7.19 -14.65 5.28
N ILE A 140 -6.79 -14.27 4.07
CA ILE A 140 -7.58 -14.45 2.85
C ILE A 140 -7.51 -15.92 2.47
N ARG A 141 -8.57 -16.68 2.79
CA ARG A 141 -8.70 -18.10 2.45
C ARG A 141 -9.71 -18.26 1.32
N ARG A 142 -9.41 -19.17 0.38
CA ARG A 142 -10.42 -19.61 -0.58
C ARG A 142 -11.57 -20.27 0.19
N PRO A 143 -12.84 -19.99 -0.14
CA PRO A 143 -13.96 -20.75 0.40
C PRO A 143 -13.72 -22.22 0.10
N GLN A 144 -13.81 -23.06 1.14
CA GLN A 144 -13.75 -24.50 0.95
C GLN A 144 -14.98 -24.87 0.11
N ALA A 145 -14.76 -25.36 -1.11
CA ALA A 145 -15.87 -25.79 -1.96
C ALA A 145 -16.69 -26.81 -1.16
N GLN A 146 -17.99 -26.58 -1.00
CA GLN A 146 -18.94 -27.57 -0.47
C GLN A 146 -19.02 -28.74 -1.47
N ARG A 147 -17.97 -29.56 -1.56
CA ARG A 147 -18.04 -30.87 -2.19
C ARG A 147 -18.64 -31.83 -1.17
N GLY A 148 -19.97 -31.91 -1.13
CA GLY A 148 -20.62 -32.93 -0.30
C GLY A 148 -22.11 -32.81 0.04
N ALA A 149 -22.89 -31.86 -0.49
CA ALA A 149 -24.31 -31.71 -0.09
C ALA A 149 -25.31 -32.03 -1.22
N ALA A 150 -24.97 -32.96 -2.13
CA ALA A 150 -25.87 -33.39 -3.21
C ALA A 150 -25.94 -34.92 -3.30
N LYS A 151 -26.23 -35.60 -2.19
CA LYS A 151 -26.64 -37.01 -2.16
C LYS A 151 -27.52 -37.30 -0.93
N GLU A 152 -28.65 -36.62 -0.77
CA GLU A 152 -29.60 -37.02 0.29
C GLU A 152 -31.02 -36.49 0.07
N HIS A 153 -31.57 -36.59 -1.15
CA HIS A 153 -33.03 -36.49 -1.37
C HIS A 153 -33.43 -37.32 -2.60
N VAL A 154 -33.25 -38.63 -2.52
CA VAL A 154 -34.05 -39.61 -3.26
C VAL A 154 -34.26 -40.79 -2.31
N ASN A 155 -35.41 -40.79 -1.64
CA ASN A 155 -36.19 -41.96 -1.23
C ASN A 155 -37.57 -41.47 -0.77
#